data_AF-S8DNT0-F1
#
_entry.id   AF-S8DNT0-F1
#
_cell.length_a   1.000
_cell.length_b   1.000
_cell.length_c   1.000
_cell.angle_alpha   90.00
_cell.angle_beta   90.00
_cell.angle_gamma   90.00
#
_symmetry.space_group_name_H-M   'P 1'
#
loop_
_entity.id
_entity.type
_entity.pdbx_description
1 polymer ?
#
loop_
_entity_poly.entity_id
_entity_poly.type
_entity_poly.pdbx_seq_one_letter_code
_entity_poly.pdbx_strand_id
1 'polypeptide(L)'
;MHQQQVKPRKIVVLGAGVAGLTTAVALQETGDYLVSVIAEALPSDPKQADYTSPWAFTEIQSSALVHGARRGYSYSTYTVDPPLYLEYLLSRFLARGGAIFRGKVQHIKQILDGGVDAIVHGHASAEPIDALVVCAGLGARTLGGVEDQTIYPNRGQVVLLEAPWITEAFRMSDSTGGDQTYVIPRKSGIVSLGGTKSPHDWFPAARQETTDDILQRCLTLCPELVPPEVRAERSGSIEDLRPRIVGVGCGFRPAREGGIRLESEWVRRSGGHAAGEGLVVYNYGHAGKGFVTSWACAAAVIDMLAIAITGN
;
A
#
# COMPACT_ATOMS: atom_id res chain seq x y z
N MET A 1 -24.68 -45.74 4.32
CA MET A 1 -23.58 -45.03 3.61
C MET A 1 -22.55 -44.62 4.65
N HIS A 2 -21.41 -45.31 4.70
CA HIS A 2 -20.31 -44.96 5.61
C HIS A 2 -19.66 -43.67 5.11
N GLN A 3 -19.82 -42.56 5.84
CA GLN A 3 -18.93 -41.42 5.66
C GLN A 3 -17.53 -41.86 6.12
N GLN A 4 -16.61 -42.03 5.16
CA GLN A 4 -15.21 -42.18 5.49
C GLN A 4 -14.76 -40.88 6.17
N GLN A 5 -14.47 -40.94 7.47
CA GLN A 5 -13.71 -39.90 8.16
C GLN A 5 -12.35 -39.80 7.48
N VAL A 6 -12.16 -38.76 6.67
CA VAL A 6 -10.86 -38.46 6.09
C VAL A 6 -9.94 -38.10 7.24
N LYS A 7 -8.97 -38.97 7.52
CA LYS A 7 -7.98 -38.75 8.56
C LYS A 7 -7.23 -37.44 8.25
N PRO A 8 -7.17 -36.47 9.18
CA PRO A 8 -6.51 -35.20 8.91
C PRO A 8 -5.04 -35.44 8.56
N ARG A 9 -4.57 -34.75 7.51
CA ARG A 9 -3.19 -34.89 7.04
C ARG A 9 -2.25 -34.25 8.05
N LYS A 10 -1.17 -34.94 8.41
CA LYS A 10 -0.19 -34.45 9.38
C LYS A 10 0.82 -33.54 8.68
N ILE A 11 0.91 -32.28 9.10
CA ILE A 11 1.88 -31.31 8.57
C ILE A 11 2.81 -30.90 9.70
N VAL A 12 4.11 -30.82 9.41
CA VAL A 12 5.11 -30.30 10.34
C VAL A 12 5.67 -29.01 9.77
N VAL A 13 5.59 -27.94 10.54
CA VAL A 13 6.24 -26.66 10.25
C VAL A 13 7.57 -26.61 11.00
N LEU A 14 8.64 -26.26 10.29
CA LEU A 14 9.96 -26.06 10.88
C LEU A 14 10.20 -24.59 11.18
N GLY A 15 10.48 -24.28 12.45
CA GLY A 15 10.74 -22.93 12.96
C GLY A 15 9.50 -22.26 13.57
N ALA A 16 9.69 -21.65 14.75
CA ALA A 16 8.67 -20.89 15.46
C ALA A 16 8.88 -19.37 15.32
N GLY A 17 9.50 -18.93 14.22
CA GLY A 17 9.54 -17.52 13.85
C GLY A 17 8.22 -17.05 13.24
N VAL A 18 8.11 -15.76 12.93
CA VAL A 18 6.88 -15.17 12.38
C VAL A 18 6.33 -15.93 11.17
N ALA A 19 7.18 -16.35 10.23
CA ALA A 19 6.75 -17.11 9.05
C ALA A 19 6.18 -18.48 9.44
N GLY A 20 6.91 -19.26 10.24
CA GLY A 20 6.50 -20.61 10.63
C GLY A 20 5.21 -20.61 11.45
N LEU A 21 5.10 -19.74 12.46
CA LEU A 21 3.90 -19.67 13.29
C LEU A 21 2.68 -19.18 12.49
N THR A 22 2.84 -18.18 11.61
CA THR A 22 1.73 -17.75 10.73
C THR A 22 1.30 -18.86 9.78
N THR A 23 2.24 -19.58 9.17
CA THR A 23 1.93 -20.75 8.33
C THR A 23 1.21 -21.84 9.12
N ALA A 24 1.67 -22.14 10.35
CA ALA A 24 1.05 -23.15 11.20
C ALA A 24 -0.40 -22.80 11.55
N VAL A 25 -0.67 -21.54 11.89
CA VAL A 25 -2.04 -21.04 12.15
C VAL A 25 -2.90 -21.16 10.90
N ALA A 26 -2.44 -20.66 9.75
CA ALA A 26 -3.21 -20.69 8.51
C ALA A 26 -3.57 -22.13 8.07
N LEU A 27 -2.64 -23.08 8.25
CA LEU A 27 -2.91 -24.50 8.00
C LEU A 27 -3.94 -25.07 9.00
N GLN A 28 -3.86 -24.68 10.26
CA GLN A 28 -4.76 -25.21 11.29
C GLN A 28 -6.17 -24.64 11.16
N GLU A 29 -6.33 -23.41 10.69
CA GLU A 29 -7.61 -22.74 10.45
C GLU A 29 -8.41 -23.36 9.29
N THR A 30 -7.80 -24.13 8.38
CA THR A 30 -8.58 -24.84 7.35
C THR A 30 -9.37 -26.02 7.91
N GLY A 31 -8.97 -26.55 9.07
CA GLY A 31 -9.60 -27.71 9.71
C GLY A 31 -9.23 -29.07 9.11
N ASP A 32 -8.43 -29.10 8.02
CA ASP A 32 -8.08 -30.35 7.31
C ASP A 32 -6.80 -31.01 7.84
N TYR A 33 -6.01 -30.27 8.60
CA TYR A 33 -4.63 -30.62 8.95
C TYR A 33 -4.43 -30.76 10.45
N LEU A 34 -3.65 -31.77 10.84
CA LEU A 34 -3.06 -31.83 12.17
C LEU A 34 -1.65 -31.23 12.07
N VAL A 35 -1.49 -30.01 12.55
CA VAL A 35 -0.25 -29.23 12.42
C VAL A 35 0.60 -29.36 13.67
N SER A 36 1.90 -29.55 13.51
CA SER A 36 2.89 -29.50 14.60
C SER A 36 4.03 -28.58 14.22
N VAL A 37 4.57 -27.82 15.17
CA VAL A 37 5.73 -26.95 14.95
C VAL A 37 6.93 -27.55 15.67
N ILE A 38 8.06 -27.67 14.97
CA ILE A 38 9.34 -28.02 15.57
C ILE A 38 10.26 -26.83 15.41
N ALA A 39 10.80 -26.32 16.51
CA ALA A 39 11.70 -25.18 16.51
C ALA A 39 12.75 -25.32 17.61
N GLU A 40 13.95 -24.80 17.34
CA GLU A 40 15.03 -24.72 18.33
C GLU A 40 14.78 -23.62 19.37
N ALA A 41 14.19 -22.50 18.94
CA ALA A 41 13.80 -21.38 19.81
C ALA A 41 12.30 -21.08 19.66
N LEU A 42 11.67 -20.72 20.77
CA LEU A 42 10.26 -20.34 20.91
C LEU A 42 10.09 -18.87 21.28
N PRO A 43 8.92 -18.24 21.00
CA PRO A 43 8.69 -16.82 21.27
C PRO A 43 8.96 -16.37 22.71
N SER A 44 8.82 -17.28 23.68
CA SER A 44 9.03 -17.04 25.11
C SER A 44 10.49 -17.18 25.57
N ASP A 45 11.37 -17.69 24.71
CA ASP A 45 12.77 -17.92 25.07
C ASP A 45 13.53 -16.60 25.18
N PRO A 46 14.67 -16.58 25.91
CA PRO A 46 15.55 -15.42 25.93
C PRO A 46 15.92 -14.95 24.52
N LYS A 47 16.11 -13.65 24.36
CA LYS A 47 16.49 -13.06 23.07
C LYS A 47 17.85 -13.59 22.62
N GLN A 48 17.86 -14.29 21.49
CA GLN A 48 19.06 -14.83 20.85
C GLN A 48 19.19 -14.25 19.43
N ALA A 49 20.39 -14.21 18.88
CA ALA A 49 20.67 -13.55 17.60
C ALA A 49 20.13 -14.34 16.39
N ASP A 50 20.06 -15.66 16.51
CA ASP A 50 19.52 -16.62 15.55
C ASP A 50 17.98 -16.69 15.56
N TYR A 51 17.35 -16.28 16.67
CA TYR A 51 15.90 -16.15 16.79
C TYR A 51 15.48 -14.67 16.82
N THR A 52 15.35 -14.08 15.64
CA THR A 52 15.15 -12.62 15.46
C THR A 52 13.72 -12.14 15.73
N SER A 53 12.74 -13.04 15.76
CA SER A 53 11.32 -12.68 15.89
C SER A 53 11.01 -11.84 17.15
N PRO A 54 11.58 -12.13 18.35
CA PRO A 54 11.42 -11.31 19.54
C PRO A 54 12.14 -9.95 19.54
N TRP A 55 12.96 -9.66 18.52
CA TRP A 55 13.66 -8.37 18.37
C TRP A 55 12.88 -7.36 17.52
N ALA A 56 11.85 -7.81 16.80
CA ALA A 56 11.20 -7.01 15.76
C ALA A 56 10.41 -5.81 16.30
N PHE A 57 9.91 -5.88 17.54
CA PHE A 57 9.16 -4.81 18.20
C PHE A 57 9.25 -4.90 19.72
N THR A 58 8.84 -3.83 20.41
CA THR A 58 8.71 -3.77 21.87
C THR A 58 7.25 -3.53 22.21
N GLU A 59 6.67 -4.35 23.09
CA GLU A 59 5.33 -4.09 23.63
C GLU A 59 5.38 -2.90 24.60
N ILE A 60 4.47 -1.94 24.40
CA ILE A 60 4.35 -0.75 25.24
C ILE A 60 3.67 -1.17 26.54
N GLN A 61 4.31 -0.84 27.67
CA GLN A 61 3.78 -1.13 29.00
C GLN A 61 2.42 -0.47 29.19
N SER A 62 1.51 -1.13 29.94
CA SER A 62 0.13 -0.63 30.14
C SER A 62 0.07 0.79 30.70
N SER A 63 1.04 1.19 31.52
CA SER A 63 1.14 2.55 32.08
C SER A 63 1.54 3.64 31.07
N ALA A 64 2.11 3.25 29.93
CA ALA A 64 2.54 4.14 28.86
C ALA A 64 1.58 4.10 27.64
N LEU A 65 0.46 3.38 27.74
CA LEU A 65 -0.54 3.35 26.70
C LEU A 65 -1.32 4.67 26.65
N VAL A 66 -1.55 5.18 25.44
CA VAL A 66 -2.45 6.31 25.21
C VAL A 66 -3.86 5.92 25.66
N HIS A 67 -4.60 6.87 26.24
CA HIS A 67 -5.96 6.65 26.72
C HIS A 67 -6.85 5.99 25.64
N GLY A 68 -7.49 4.87 25.99
CA GLY A 68 -8.31 4.08 25.08
C GLY A 68 -7.59 2.96 24.33
N ALA A 69 -6.24 2.93 24.34
CA ALA A 69 -5.49 1.82 23.77
C ALA A 69 -5.51 0.60 24.70
N ARG A 70 -5.86 -0.57 24.15
CA ARG A 70 -5.84 -1.85 24.87
C ARG A 70 -4.46 -2.50 24.87
N ARG A 71 -3.69 -2.29 23.80
CA ARG A 71 -2.32 -2.80 23.58
C ARG A 71 -1.56 -1.80 22.71
N GLY A 72 -0.24 -1.82 22.81
CA GLY A 72 0.63 -0.94 22.01
C GLY A 72 1.96 -1.61 21.71
N TYR A 73 2.54 -1.28 20.57
CA TYR A 73 3.84 -1.79 20.15
C TYR A 73 4.66 -0.65 19.54
N SER A 74 5.98 -0.67 19.80
CA SER A 74 6.95 0.24 19.22
C SER A 74 7.99 -0.54 18.41
N TYR A 75 8.35 -0.01 17.25
CA TYR A 75 9.35 -0.60 16.36
C TYR A 75 9.91 0.49 15.44
N SER A 76 11.11 0.25 14.91
CA SER A 76 11.70 1.13 13.89
C SER A 76 11.18 0.76 12.51
N THR A 77 10.82 1.77 11.73
CA THR A 77 10.40 1.62 10.33
C THR A 77 10.80 2.85 9.52
N TYR A 78 10.55 2.83 8.23
CA TYR A 78 10.82 3.95 7.32
C TYR A 78 9.55 4.75 7.05
N THR A 79 9.68 6.08 7.01
CA THR A 79 8.68 6.95 6.39
C THR A 79 9.19 7.41 5.03
N VAL A 80 8.25 7.66 4.12
CA VAL A 80 8.55 8.16 2.77
C VAL A 80 7.90 9.53 2.63
N ASP A 81 8.63 10.49 2.08
CA ASP A 81 8.03 11.75 1.62
C ASP A 81 7.53 11.56 0.18
N PRO A 82 6.21 11.43 -0.06
CA PRO A 82 5.71 10.94 -1.34
C PRO A 82 6.10 11.81 -2.55
N PRO A 83 5.97 13.16 -2.53
CA PRO A 83 6.42 14.00 -3.64
C PRO A 83 7.90 13.82 -3.96
N LEU A 84 8.78 13.85 -2.95
CA LEU A 84 10.22 13.69 -3.17
C LEU A 84 10.58 12.30 -3.70
N TYR A 85 9.90 11.26 -3.22
CA TYR A 85 10.16 9.90 -3.66
C TYR A 85 9.72 9.66 -5.11
N LEU A 86 8.58 10.22 -5.53
CA LEU A 86 8.12 10.12 -6.91
C LEU A 86 9.06 10.86 -7.88
N GLU A 87 9.50 12.06 -7.51
CA GLU A 87 10.50 12.81 -8.30
C GLU A 87 11.85 12.09 -8.36
N TYR A 88 12.25 11.41 -7.29
CA TYR A 88 13.44 10.55 -7.29
C TYR A 88 13.31 9.36 -8.26
N LEU A 89 12.18 8.66 -8.24
CA LEU A 89 11.93 7.55 -9.17
C LEU A 89 11.90 8.03 -10.63
N LEU A 90 11.24 9.16 -10.89
CA LEU A 90 11.20 9.81 -12.19
C LEU A 90 12.61 10.17 -12.68
N SER A 91 13.38 10.83 -11.83
CA SER A 91 14.76 11.23 -12.15
C SER A 91 15.63 10.01 -12.47
N ARG A 92 15.49 8.91 -11.72
CA ARG A 92 16.19 7.65 -11.99
C ARG A 92 15.79 7.03 -13.33
N PHE A 93 14.50 7.06 -13.67
CA PHE A 93 14.00 6.55 -14.94
C PHE A 93 14.58 7.33 -16.13
N LEU A 94 14.51 8.67 -16.07
CA LEU A 94 15.03 9.55 -17.12
C LEU A 94 16.57 9.43 -17.25
N ALA A 95 17.30 9.37 -16.13
CA ALA A 95 18.76 9.21 -16.13
C ALA A 95 19.22 7.87 -16.74
N ARG A 96 18.33 6.89 -16.87
CA ARG A 96 18.58 5.60 -17.54
C ARG A 96 18.10 5.58 -19.00
N GLY A 97 17.77 6.74 -19.57
CA GLY A 97 17.31 6.86 -20.96
C GLY A 97 15.81 6.61 -21.15
N GLY A 98 15.03 6.51 -20.07
CA GLY A 98 13.58 6.41 -20.15
C GLY A 98 12.95 7.68 -20.76
N ALA A 99 11.84 7.49 -21.48
CA ALA A 99 11.07 8.57 -22.09
C ALA A 99 9.67 8.67 -21.49
N ILE A 100 9.12 9.89 -21.39
CA ILE A 100 7.77 10.13 -20.89
C ILE A 100 6.95 10.88 -21.92
N PHE A 101 5.75 10.36 -22.13
CA PHE A 101 4.76 10.94 -23.01
C PHE A 101 3.48 11.19 -22.22
N ARG A 102 2.91 12.39 -22.37
CA ARG A 102 1.64 12.75 -21.75
C ARG A 102 0.52 12.48 -22.73
N GLY A 103 -0.44 11.65 -22.34
CA GLY A 103 -1.62 11.37 -23.15
C GLY A 103 -2.69 10.60 -22.38
N LYS A 104 -3.88 10.49 -22.96
CA LYS A 104 -5.02 9.76 -22.38
C LYS A 104 -5.32 8.53 -23.22
N VAL A 105 -5.15 7.34 -22.63
CA VAL A 105 -5.50 6.06 -23.25
C VAL A 105 -6.94 5.71 -22.85
N GLN A 106 -7.79 5.45 -23.84
CA GLN A 106 -9.17 5.02 -23.65
C GLN A 106 -9.31 3.49 -23.67
N HIS A 107 -8.44 2.80 -24.42
CA HIS A 107 -8.48 1.35 -24.58
C HIS A 107 -7.06 0.77 -24.75
N ILE A 108 -6.74 -0.38 -24.14
CA ILE A 108 -5.40 -0.99 -24.17
C ILE A 108 -4.89 -1.29 -25.60
N LYS A 109 -5.80 -1.66 -26.50
CA LYS A 109 -5.55 -1.82 -27.94
C LYS A 109 -4.91 -0.62 -28.62
N GLN A 110 -5.15 0.62 -28.16
CA GLN A 110 -4.45 1.79 -28.72
C GLN A 110 -2.93 1.65 -28.59
N ILE A 111 -2.48 1.05 -27.49
CA ILE A 111 -1.06 0.84 -27.19
C ILE A 111 -0.57 -0.50 -27.75
N LEU A 112 -1.36 -1.58 -27.62
CA LEU A 112 -0.97 -2.90 -28.15
C LEU A 112 -0.85 -2.91 -29.68
N ASP A 113 -1.75 -2.22 -30.39
CA ASP A 113 -1.76 -2.19 -31.84
C ASP A 113 -0.90 -1.02 -32.36
N GLY A 114 -0.98 0.15 -31.72
CA GLY A 114 -0.41 1.39 -32.25
C GLY A 114 0.84 1.91 -31.54
N GLY A 115 1.27 1.29 -30.44
CA GLY A 115 2.41 1.72 -29.64
C GLY A 115 2.25 3.13 -29.07
N VAL A 116 3.37 3.79 -28.79
CA VAL A 116 3.39 5.13 -28.19
C VAL A 116 2.95 6.21 -29.20
N ASP A 117 3.31 6.05 -30.47
CA ASP A 117 3.01 7.02 -31.53
C ASP A 117 1.51 7.21 -31.73
N ALA A 118 0.69 6.19 -31.47
CA ALA A 118 -0.76 6.31 -31.55
C ALA A 118 -1.33 7.35 -30.58
N ILE A 119 -0.65 7.60 -29.47
CA ILE A 119 -1.03 8.61 -28.48
C ILE A 119 -0.38 9.96 -28.77
N VAL A 120 0.89 9.96 -29.19
CA VAL A 120 1.70 11.19 -29.31
C VAL A 120 1.53 11.86 -30.66
N HIS A 121 1.45 11.07 -31.72
CA HIS A 121 1.45 11.51 -33.12
C HIS A 121 0.13 11.22 -33.84
N GLY A 122 -0.75 10.40 -33.26
CA GLY A 122 -2.07 10.08 -33.83
C GLY A 122 -2.02 9.04 -34.95
N HIS A 123 -0.89 8.37 -35.16
CA HIS A 123 -0.73 7.25 -36.08
C HIS A 123 -0.02 6.09 -35.39
N ALA A 124 -0.18 4.87 -35.90
CA ALA A 124 0.50 3.72 -35.32
C ALA A 124 2.04 3.84 -35.43
N SER A 125 2.72 3.25 -34.45
CA SER A 125 4.16 3.03 -34.47
C SER A 125 4.51 2.05 -35.60
N ALA A 126 5.72 2.15 -36.16
CA ALA A 126 6.14 1.27 -37.25
C ALA A 126 6.17 -0.21 -36.84
N GLU A 127 6.54 -0.49 -35.59
CA GLU A 127 6.58 -1.82 -35.01
C GLU A 127 5.65 -1.89 -33.79
N PRO A 128 4.99 -3.05 -33.56
CA PRO A 128 4.20 -3.23 -32.36
C PRO A 128 5.11 -3.37 -31.13
N ILE A 129 4.58 -3.00 -29.97
CA ILE A 129 5.27 -3.21 -28.69
C ILE A 129 5.35 -4.70 -28.35
N ASP A 130 6.32 -5.14 -27.56
CA ASP A 130 6.38 -6.53 -27.10
C ASP A 130 5.37 -6.82 -25.98
N ALA A 131 5.25 -5.90 -25.02
CA ALA A 131 4.39 -6.05 -23.85
C ALA A 131 3.85 -4.71 -23.35
N LEU A 132 2.67 -4.76 -22.73
CA LEU A 132 2.03 -3.64 -22.04
C LEU A 132 1.92 -3.95 -20.55
N VAL A 133 2.42 -3.06 -19.69
CA VAL A 133 2.19 -3.15 -18.24
C VAL A 133 1.14 -2.12 -17.82
N VAL A 134 0.00 -2.59 -17.30
CA VAL A 134 -1.13 -1.76 -16.89
C VAL A 134 -1.03 -1.42 -15.39
N CYS A 135 -0.51 -0.23 -15.11
CA CYS A 135 -0.43 0.35 -13.76
C CYS A 135 -1.45 1.49 -13.54
N ALA A 136 -2.66 1.35 -14.08
CA ALA A 136 -3.63 2.46 -14.20
C ALA A 136 -4.35 2.86 -12.90
N GLY A 137 -4.13 2.16 -11.78
CA GLY A 137 -4.79 2.45 -10.50
C GLY A 137 -6.32 2.44 -10.64
N LEU A 138 -6.98 3.54 -10.25
CA LEU A 138 -8.44 3.70 -10.43
C LEU A 138 -8.87 3.72 -11.90
N GLY A 139 -7.98 4.12 -12.80
CA GLY A 139 -8.26 4.15 -14.24
C GLY A 139 -8.55 2.78 -14.83
N ALA A 140 -8.09 1.69 -14.19
CA ALA A 140 -8.40 0.32 -14.62
C ALA A 140 -9.91 0.01 -14.63
N ARG A 141 -10.71 0.75 -13.85
CA ARG A 141 -12.18 0.61 -13.83
C ARG A 141 -12.84 0.95 -15.16
N THR A 142 -12.29 1.90 -15.91
CA THR A 142 -12.91 2.44 -17.13
C THR A 142 -12.01 2.36 -18.36
N LEU A 143 -10.79 1.83 -18.22
CA LEU A 143 -9.88 1.59 -19.33
C LEU A 143 -10.40 0.43 -20.18
N GLY A 144 -10.78 0.70 -21.42
CA GLY A 144 -11.33 -0.30 -22.34
C GLY A 144 -10.39 -1.49 -22.55
N GLY A 145 -10.96 -2.69 -22.52
CA GLY A 145 -10.21 -3.95 -22.53
C GLY A 145 -9.66 -4.35 -21.16
N VAL A 146 -9.91 -3.56 -20.11
CA VAL A 146 -9.65 -3.93 -18.70
C VAL A 146 -10.95 -3.86 -17.90
N GLU A 147 -11.60 -2.69 -17.88
CA GLU A 147 -12.95 -2.45 -17.36
C GLU A 147 -13.26 -3.13 -16.00
N ASP A 148 -12.27 -3.14 -15.10
CA ASP A 148 -12.35 -3.90 -13.85
C ASP A 148 -13.30 -3.22 -12.86
N GLN A 149 -14.56 -3.69 -12.84
CA GLN A 149 -15.62 -3.11 -12.00
C GLN A 149 -15.41 -3.36 -10.50
N THR A 150 -14.47 -4.23 -10.13
CA THR A 150 -14.11 -4.46 -8.72
C THR A 150 -13.20 -3.36 -8.16
N ILE A 151 -12.72 -2.44 -9.01
CA ILE A 151 -11.93 -1.28 -8.60
C ILE A 151 -12.84 -0.18 -8.05
N TYR A 152 -12.55 0.33 -6.86
CA TYR A 152 -13.28 1.42 -6.22
C TYR A 152 -12.35 2.34 -5.42
N PRO A 153 -12.74 3.60 -5.17
CA PRO A 153 -11.97 4.50 -4.32
C PRO A 153 -12.18 4.11 -2.87
N ASN A 154 -11.11 4.01 -2.11
CA ASN A 154 -11.18 4.07 -0.66
C ASN A 154 -10.64 5.44 -0.24
N ARG A 155 -11.55 6.41 -0.16
CA ARG A 155 -11.24 7.84 0.07
C ARG A 155 -10.51 8.03 1.39
N GLY A 156 -9.43 8.80 1.37
CA GLY A 156 -8.68 9.20 2.54
C GLY A 156 -8.41 10.69 2.56
N GLN A 157 -8.90 11.36 3.59
CA GLN A 157 -8.56 12.74 3.87
C GLN A 157 -7.35 12.82 4.82
N VAL A 158 -6.47 13.78 4.57
CA VAL A 158 -5.27 14.06 5.36
C VAL A 158 -5.10 15.55 5.59
N VAL A 159 -4.51 15.90 6.72
CA VAL A 159 -4.03 17.25 7.04
C VAL A 159 -2.51 17.21 7.08
N LEU A 160 -1.87 18.10 6.34
CA LEU A 160 -0.43 18.29 6.35
C LEU A 160 -0.11 19.44 7.31
N LEU A 161 0.64 19.15 8.35
CA LEU A 161 0.99 20.09 9.42
C LEU A 161 2.50 20.34 9.41
N GLU A 162 2.94 21.58 9.50
CA GLU A 162 4.33 21.91 9.79
C GLU A 162 4.61 21.69 11.28
N ALA A 163 5.38 20.65 11.61
CA ALA A 163 5.74 20.32 12.98
C ALA A 163 7.12 19.62 13.03
N PRO A 164 8.21 20.34 12.74
CA PRO A 164 9.55 19.76 12.60
C PRO A 164 10.09 19.10 13.88
N TRP A 165 9.52 19.38 15.04
CA TRP A 165 9.88 18.71 16.31
C TRP A 165 9.25 17.31 16.47
N ILE A 166 8.37 16.89 15.57
CA ILE A 166 7.80 15.53 15.57
C ILE A 166 8.67 14.63 14.70
N THR A 167 9.33 13.67 15.34
CA THR A 167 10.24 12.72 14.68
C THR A 167 9.76 11.27 14.73
N GLU A 168 8.76 10.98 15.55
CA GLU A 168 8.21 9.63 15.72
C GLU A 168 6.83 9.51 15.07
N ALA A 169 6.54 8.32 14.53
CA ALA A 169 5.25 8.02 13.94
C ALA A 169 4.33 7.36 14.97
N PHE A 170 3.09 7.84 15.05
CA PHE A 170 2.05 7.26 15.90
C PHE A 170 0.91 6.74 15.04
N ARG A 171 0.35 5.60 15.43
CA ARG A 171 -0.84 5.05 14.79
C ARG A 171 -1.72 4.38 15.84
N MET A 172 -3.00 4.69 15.77
CA MET A 172 -4.04 4.04 16.54
C MET A 172 -5.15 3.58 15.59
N SER A 173 -5.59 2.35 15.77
CA SER A 173 -6.70 1.77 15.04
C SER A 173 -7.60 1.05 16.03
N ASP A 174 -8.90 1.08 15.77
CA ASP A 174 -9.84 0.24 16.50
C ASP A 174 -9.74 -1.23 16.07
N SER A 175 -10.40 -2.11 16.81
CA SER A 175 -10.49 -3.53 16.48
C SER A 175 -11.40 -3.82 15.28
N THR A 176 -12.15 -2.82 14.79
CA THR A 176 -13.09 -2.98 13.67
C THR A 176 -12.41 -2.77 12.31
N GLY A 177 -11.20 -2.23 12.31
CA GLY A 177 -10.44 -1.94 11.09
C GLY A 177 -10.90 -0.68 10.37
N GLY A 178 -11.71 0.15 11.05
CA GLY A 178 -12.30 1.39 10.56
C GLY A 178 -11.28 2.51 10.31
N ASP A 179 -11.69 3.74 10.59
CA ASP A 179 -10.84 4.91 10.49
C ASP A 179 -9.61 4.76 11.40
N GLN A 180 -8.47 5.20 10.89
CA GLN A 180 -7.20 5.07 11.60
C GLN A 180 -6.69 6.46 11.91
N THR A 181 -6.36 6.70 13.17
CA THR A 181 -5.62 7.91 13.55
C THR A 181 -4.14 7.64 13.34
N TYR A 182 -3.46 8.49 12.59
CA TYR A 182 -2.02 8.41 12.40
C TYR A 182 -1.39 9.79 12.34
N VAL A 183 -0.18 9.85 12.87
CA VAL A 183 0.73 11.00 12.87
C VAL A 183 2.02 10.49 12.26
N ILE A 184 2.33 10.87 11.01
CA ILE A 184 3.47 10.33 10.27
C ILE A 184 4.39 11.47 9.85
N PRO A 185 5.55 11.64 10.52
CA PRO A 185 6.51 12.67 10.15
C PRO A 185 7.22 12.34 8.84
N ARG A 186 7.51 13.39 8.07
CA ARG A 186 8.33 13.33 6.87
C ARG A 186 9.67 14.02 7.12
N LYS A 187 10.67 13.68 6.31
CA LYS A 187 12.00 14.29 6.37
C LYS A 187 11.98 15.82 6.21
N SER A 188 10.97 16.36 5.53
CA SER A 188 10.77 17.79 5.31
C SER A 188 10.36 18.60 6.55
N GLY A 189 10.05 17.95 7.68
CA GLY A 189 9.46 18.61 8.86
C GLY A 189 7.94 18.76 8.77
N ILE A 190 7.34 18.33 7.65
CA ILE A 190 5.90 18.19 7.50
C ILE A 190 5.44 16.86 8.09
N VAL A 191 4.37 16.89 8.87
CA VAL A 191 3.72 15.75 9.48
C VAL A 191 2.39 15.51 8.78
N SER A 192 2.19 14.27 8.33
CA SER A 192 0.90 13.83 7.78
C SER A 192 0.01 13.37 8.92
N LEU A 193 -1.05 14.12 9.17
CA LEU A 193 -2.12 13.75 10.08
C LEU A 193 -3.24 13.11 9.29
N GLY A 194 -3.74 11.99 9.77
CA GLY A 194 -4.90 11.38 9.17
C GLY A 194 -5.52 10.35 10.09
N GLY A 195 -6.51 9.63 9.58
CA GLY A 195 -7.21 9.92 8.35
C GLY A 195 -8.50 9.15 8.29
N THR A 196 -9.05 9.05 7.10
CA THR A 196 -10.30 8.34 6.84
C THR A 196 -10.11 7.17 5.88
N LYS A 197 -11.08 6.27 5.90
CA LYS A 197 -11.32 5.21 4.92
C LYS A 197 -12.80 5.20 4.57
N SER A 198 -13.16 5.80 3.44
CA SER A 198 -14.54 5.82 2.96
C SER A 198 -14.62 5.09 1.62
N PRO A 199 -14.97 3.79 1.61
CA PRO A 199 -15.19 3.02 0.38
C PRO A 199 -16.27 3.66 -0.50
N HIS A 200 -16.05 3.67 -1.82
CA HIS A 200 -16.96 4.17 -2.84
C HIS A 200 -17.27 5.68 -2.78
N ASP A 201 -16.62 6.43 -1.89
CA ASP A 201 -16.74 7.88 -1.83
C ASP A 201 -15.84 8.54 -2.89
N TRP A 202 -16.46 9.10 -3.92
CA TRP A 202 -15.80 9.79 -5.02
C TRP A 202 -15.72 11.31 -4.84
N PHE A 203 -16.10 11.85 -3.69
CA PHE A 203 -16.07 13.29 -3.48
C PHE A 203 -14.62 13.80 -3.35
N PRO A 204 -14.13 14.65 -4.28
CA PRO A 204 -12.71 14.95 -4.39
C PRO A 204 -12.22 16.01 -3.42
N ALA A 205 -13.13 16.79 -2.83
CA ALA A 205 -12.76 17.85 -1.90
C ALA A 205 -12.67 17.34 -0.46
N ALA A 206 -11.84 18.01 0.33
CA ALA A 206 -11.80 17.82 1.76
C ALA A 206 -13.11 18.34 2.40
N ARG A 207 -13.53 17.68 3.48
CA ARG A 207 -14.68 18.08 4.31
C ARG A 207 -14.18 18.74 5.59
N GLN A 208 -14.72 19.88 5.95
CA GLN A 208 -14.21 20.67 7.08
C GLN A 208 -14.39 19.92 8.41
N GLU A 209 -15.55 19.29 8.61
CA GLU A 209 -15.86 18.47 9.76
C GLU A 209 -14.88 17.29 9.92
N THR A 210 -14.42 16.72 8.80
CA THR A 210 -13.40 15.65 8.80
C THR A 210 -12.01 16.21 9.15
N THR A 211 -11.69 17.43 8.73
CA THR A 211 -10.42 18.09 9.11
C THR A 211 -10.37 18.30 10.62
N ASP A 212 -11.44 18.82 11.21
CA ASP A 212 -11.51 19.11 12.64
C ASP A 212 -11.46 17.81 13.47
N ASP A 213 -12.17 16.76 13.03
CA ASP A 213 -12.07 15.42 13.63
C ASP A 213 -10.64 14.85 13.57
N ILE A 214 -9.96 14.93 12.41
CA ILE A 214 -8.58 14.46 12.25
C ILE A 214 -7.66 15.21 13.22
N LEU A 215 -7.75 16.54 13.29
CA LEU A 215 -6.94 17.36 14.20
C LEU A 215 -7.17 16.95 15.65
N GLN A 216 -8.43 16.80 16.04
CA GLN A 216 -8.80 16.44 17.41
C GLN A 216 -8.27 15.05 17.80
N ARG A 217 -8.48 14.04 16.96
CA ARG A 217 -7.99 12.68 17.22
C ARG A 217 -6.46 12.60 17.23
N CYS A 218 -5.80 13.30 16.31
CA CYS A 218 -4.34 13.33 16.26
C CYS A 218 -3.74 14.05 17.47
N LEU A 219 -4.35 15.15 17.92
CA LEU A 219 -3.92 15.86 19.13
C LEU A 219 -4.09 15.00 20.38
N THR A 220 -5.17 14.23 20.48
CA THR A 220 -5.35 13.24 21.55
C THR A 220 -4.30 12.13 21.50
N LEU A 221 -3.92 11.68 20.30
CA LEU A 221 -2.93 10.63 20.12
C LEU A 221 -1.49 11.10 20.39
N CYS A 222 -1.18 12.34 19.99
CA CYS A 222 0.14 12.95 20.09
C CYS A 222 -0.01 14.41 20.51
N PRO A 223 -0.13 14.68 21.82
CA PRO A 223 -0.17 16.05 22.37
C PRO A 223 1.06 16.88 21.97
N GLU A 224 2.18 16.22 21.65
CA GLU A 224 3.42 16.83 21.17
C GLU A 224 3.25 17.60 19.86
N LEU A 225 2.18 17.37 19.10
CA LEU A 225 1.87 18.16 17.90
C LEU A 225 1.77 19.66 18.19
N VAL A 226 1.41 20.03 19.42
CA VAL A 226 1.37 21.42 19.85
C VAL A 226 2.79 21.98 19.92
N PRO A 227 3.03 23.20 19.40
CA PRO A 227 4.29 23.93 19.57
C PRO A 227 4.93 23.77 20.95
N PRO A 228 6.24 23.44 21.06
CA PRO A 228 6.93 23.38 22.34
C PRO A 228 6.77 24.64 23.19
N GLU A 229 6.79 25.82 22.55
CA GLU A 229 6.58 27.12 23.18
C GLU A 229 5.19 27.26 23.83
N VAL A 230 4.13 26.72 23.19
CA VAL A 230 2.78 26.72 23.77
C VAL A 230 2.67 25.68 24.88
N ARG A 231 3.23 24.48 24.69
CA ARG A 231 3.22 23.40 25.69
C ARG A 231 3.95 23.75 26.98
N ALA A 232 4.94 24.66 26.91
CA ALA A 232 5.66 25.16 28.08
C ALA A 232 4.77 26.03 28.98
N GLU A 233 3.73 26.66 28.43
CA GLU A 233 2.86 27.59 29.15
C GLU A 233 1.51 26.98 29.52
N ARG A 234 0.93 26.16 28.62
CA ARG A 234 -0.39 25.56 28.80
C ARG A 234 -0.59 24.30 27.96
N SER A 235 -1.68 23.60 28.24
CA SER A 235 -2.20 22.59 27.32
C SER A 235 -2.63 23.24 26.00
N GLY A 236 -2.24 22.64 24.88
CA GLY A 236 -2.64 23.10 23.55
C GLY A 236 -4.01 22.58 23.12
N SER A 237 -4.48 23.13 22.01
CA SER A 237 -5.76 22.83 21.37
C SER A 237 -5.58 22.71 19.85
N ILE A 238 -6.62 22.28 19.13
CA ILE A 238 -6.56 22.22 17.67
C ILE A 238 -6.35 23.61 17.03
N GLU A 239 -6.73 24.69 17.72
CA GLU A 239 -6.52 26.06 17.24
C GLU A 239 -5.03 26.43 17.22
N ASP A 240 -4.21 25.80 18.07
CA ASP A 240 -2.75 25.97 18.05
C ASP A 240 -2.11 25.26 16.84
N LEU A 241 -2.83 24.31 16.22
CA LEU A 241 -2.38 23.57 15.04
C LEU A 241 -2.78 24.27 13.73
N ARG A 242 -3.93 24.96 13.69
CA ARG A 242 -4.49 25.54 12.45
C ARG A 242 -3.52 26.47 11.70
N PRO A 243 -2.80 27.40 12.36
CA PRO A 243 -1.87 28.28 11.66
C PRO A 243 -0.69 27.54 11.01
N ARG A 244 -0.43 26.29 11.43
CA ARG A 244 0.65 25.45 10.90
C ARG A 244 0.18 24.45 9.85
N ILE A 245 -1.09 24.48 9.46
CA ILE A 245 -1.59 23.63 8.37
C ILE A 245 -1.02 24.14 7.05
N VAL A 246 -0.18 23.32 6.40
CA VAL A 246 0.38 23.64 5.08
C VAL A 246 -0.51 23.14 3.94
N GLY A 247 -1.44 22.23 4.23
CA GLY A 247 -2.41 21.78 3.25
C GLY A 247 -3.41 20.77 3.80
N VAL A 248 -4.59 20.72 3.19
CA VAL A 248 -5.60 19.68 3.46
C VAL A 248 -5.91 19.02 2.13
N GLY A 249 -5.83 17.69 2.10
CA GLY A 249 -5.94 16.92 0.87
C GLY A 249 -6.87 15.72 1.00
N CYS A 250 -7.48 15.34 -0.11
CA CYS A 250 -8.23 14.11 -0.24
C CYS A 250 -7.65 13.29 -1.38
N GLY A 251 -7.29 12.03 -1.08
CA GLY A 251 -6.81 11.07 -2.06
C GLY A 251 -7.74 9.88 -2.18
N PHE A 252 -7.87 9.35 -3.39
CA PHE A 252 -8.59 8.11 -3.64
C PHE A 252 -7.61 6.95 -3.73
N ARG A 253 -7.58 6.10 -2.70
CA ARG A 253 -6.79 4.87 -2.75
C ARG A 253 -7.43 3.95 -3.81
N PRO A 254 -6.67 3.43 -4.79
CA PRO A 254 -7.17 2.53 -5.82
C PRO A 254 -7.39 1.13 -5.24
N ALA A 255 -8.47 0.93 -4.50
CA ALA A 255 -8.81 -0.35 -3.90
C ALA A 255 -9.48 -1.26 -4.93
N ARG A 256 -9.35 -2.58 -4.73
CA ARG A 256 -9.91 -3.62 -5.59
C ARG A 256 -10.46 -4.74 -4.73
N GLU A 257 -11.63 -5.26 -5.07
CA GLU A 257 -12.10 -6.52 -4.46
C GLU A 257 -11.16 -7.66 -4.86
N GLY A 258 -10.79 -8.52 -3.91
CA GLY A 258 -9.75 -9.54 -4.13
C GLY A 258 -8.30 -9.01 -4.07
N GLY A 259 -8.10 -7.71 -3.81
CA GLY A 259 -6.76 -7.14 -3.60
C GLY A 259 -6.01 -6.85 -4.90
N ILE A 260 -4.68 -6.77 -4.81
CA ILE A 260 -3.79 -6.40 -5.93
C ILE A 260 -4.00 -7.39 -7.09
N ARG A 261 -4.26 -6.88 -8.29
CA ARG A 261 -4.20 -7.67 -9.52
C ARG A 261 -2.76 -7.62 -10.02
N LEU A 262 -2.08 -8.76 -9.95
CA LEU A 262 -0.69 -8.94 -10.36
C LEU A 262 -0.58 -10.26 -11.13
N GLU A 263 -0.83 -10.20 -12.43
CA GLU A 263 -0.91 -11.35 -13.33
C GLU A 263 -0.67 -10.92 -14.78
N SER A 264 -0.42 -11.88 -15.66
CA SER A 264 -0.20 -11.64 -17.09
C SER A 264 -1.20 -12.40 -17.96
N GLU A 265 -1.55 -11.82 -19.10
CA GLU A 265 -2.49 -12.37 -20.08
C GLU A 265 -2.01 -12.06 -21.51
N TRP A 266 -2.21 -12.99 -22.44
CA TRP A 266 -2.01 -12.74 -23.86
C TRP A 266 -3.31 -12.21 -24.48
N VAL A 267 -3.26 -11.00 -25.03
CA VAL A 267 -4.43 -10.33 -25.61
C VAL A 267 -4.31 -10.26 -27.12
N ARG A 268 -5.37 -10.69 -27.81
CA ARG A 268 -5.47 -10.67 -29.27
C ARG A 268 -5.38 -9.24 -29.80
N ARG A 269 -4.44 -8.97 -30.71
CA ARG A 269 -4.32 -7.68 -31.42
C ARG A 269 -5.35 -7.55 -32.54
N SER A 270 -5.61 -6.33 -33.00
CA SER A 270 -6.72 -6.06 -33.93
C SER A 270 -6.44 -6.45 -35.39
N GLY A 271 -5.23 -6.93 -35.72
CA GLY A 271 -4.82 -7.36 -37.06
C GLY A 271 -3.99 -6.31 -37.82
N GLY A 272 -3.58 -6.61 -39.06
CA GLY A 272 -2.71 -5.73 -39.86
C GLY A 272 -1.22 -5.88 -39.50
N HIS A 273 -0.49 -4.76 -39.43
CA HIS A 273 0.94 -4.75 -39.07
C HIS A 273 1.21 -5.24 -37.63
N ALA A 274 0.19 -5.32 -36.78
CA ALA A 274 0.26 -5.78 -35.41
C ALA A 274 -0.42 -7.16 -35.24
N ALA A 275 -0.49 -7.99 -36.28
CA ALA A 275 -1.12 -9.30 -36.19
C ALA A 275 -0.49 -10.19 -35.10
N GLY A 276 -1.32 -10.96 -34.38
CA GLY A 276 -0.88 -11.87 -33.32
C GLY A 276 -1.46 -11.53 -31.95
N GLU A 277 -0.71 -11.85 -30.91
CA GLU A 277 -1.05 -11.57 -29.52
C GLU A 277 0.01 -10.65 -28.91
N GLY A 278 -0.42 -9.79 -27.99
CA GLY A 278 0.48 -8.97 -27.19
C GLY A 278 0.35 -9.34 -25.73
N LEU A 279 1.49 -9.40 -25.04
CA LEU A 279 1.51 -9.67 -23.60
C LEU A 279 0.99 -8.43 -22.85
N VAL A 280 0.05 -8.65 -21.93
CA VAL A 280 -0.43 -7.64 -20.99
C VAL A 280 -0.14 -8.11 -19.59
N VAL A 281 0.54 -7.28 -18.79
CA VAL A 281 0.78 -7.53 -17.37
C VAL A 281 0.00 -6.50 -16.56
N TYR A 282 -0.86 -6.96 -15.66
CA TYR A 282 -1.65 -6.10 -14.79
C TYR A 282 -0.91 -5.89 -13.46
N ASN A 283 -0.81 -4.65 -13.00
CA ASN A 283 -0.22 -4.30 -11.70
C ASN A 283 -0.96 -3.09 -11.11
N TYR A 284 -2.16 -3.34 -10.56
CA TYR A 284 -3.01 -2.30 -10.00
C TYR A 284 -3.88 -2.83 -8.84
N GLY A 285 -4.64 -1.95 -8.17
CA GLY A 285 -5.50 -2.35 -7.04
C GLY A 285 -4.78 -2.33 -5.68
N HIS A 286 -3.73 -1.51 -5.53
CA HIS A 286 -2.88 -1.48 -4.32
C HIS A 286 -3.54 -0.89 -3.07
N ALA A 287 -4.73 -0.31 -3.17
CA ALA A 287 -5.40 0.37 -2.06
C ALA A 287 -4.43 1.33 -1.32
N GLY A 288 -4.33 1.22 0.00
CA GLY A 288 -3.40 2.00 0.83
C GLY A 288 -1.98 1.46 0.94
N LYS A 289 -1.60 0.44 0.15
CA LYS A 289 -0.34 -0.30 0.30
C LYS A 289 0.65 -0.07 -0.85
N GLY A 290 0.35 0.81 -1.80
CA GLY A 290 1.16 1.01 -3.01
C GLY A 290 2.64 1.30 -2.75
N PHE A 291 2.97 2.13 -1.76
CA PHE A 291 4.37 2.41 -1.42
C PHE A 291 5.09 1.18 -0.89
N VAL A 292 4.50 0.47 0.08
CA VAL A 292 5.13 -0.67 0.74
C VAL A 292 5.25 -1.90 -0.16
N THR A 293 4.36 -2.08 -1.14
CA THR A 293 4.43 -3.21 -2.09
C THR A 293 5.09 -2.87 -3.41
N SER A 294 5.38 -1.59 -3.70
CA SER A 294 5.85 -1.11 -5.02
C SER A 294 7.01 -1.93 -5.62
N TRP A 295 8.12 -2.07 -4.89
CA TRP A 295 9.30 -2.78 -5.37
C TRP A 295 9.08 -4.29 -5.53
N ALA A 296 8.33 -4.92 -4.64
CA ALA A 296 8.01 -6.34 -4.73
C ALA A 296 7.10 -6.63 -5.93
N CYS A 297 6.07 -5.80 -6.14
CA CYS A 297 5.21 -5.92 -7.32
C CYS A 297 5.99 -5.64 -8.61
N ALA A 298 6.89 -4.66 -8.62
CA ALA A 298 7.74 -4.38 -9.78
C ALA A 298 8.68 -5.56 -10.11
N ALA A 299 9.26 -6.22 -9.11
CA ALA A 299 10.07 -7.42 -9.31
C ALA A 299 9.27 -8.57 -9.94
N ALA A 300 8.07 -8.84 -9.42
CA ALA A 300 7.18 -9.84 -9.99
C ALA A 300 6.77 -9.52 -11.45
N VAL A 301 6.55 -8.25 -11.79
CA VAL A 301 6.32 -7.83 -13.19
C VAL A 301 7.53 -8.16 -14.06
N ILE A 302 8.75 -7.89 -13.59
CA ILE A 302 9.98 -8.22 -14.32
C ILE A 302 10.06 -9.73 -14.56
N ASP A 303 9.78 -10.56 -13.55
CA ASP A 303 9.79 -12.01 -13.68
C ASP A 303 8.75 -12.50 -14.71
N MET A 304 7.54 -11.96 -14.68
CA MET A 304 6.49 -12.28 -15.68
C MET A 304 6.91 -11.91 -17.10
N LEU A 305 7.51 -10.72 -17.28
CA LEU A 305 8.01 -10.27 -18.58
C LEU A 305 9.16 -11.16 -19.06
N ALA A 306 10.09 -11.53 -18.17
CA ALA A 306 11.20 -12.39 -18.50
C ALA A 306 10.72 -13.78 -18.97
N ILE A 307 9.84 -14.43 -18.19
CA ILE A 307 9.28 -15.75 -18.54
C ILE A 307 8.56 -15.68 -19.89
N ALA A 308 7.70 -14.68 -20.09
CA ALA A 308 6.87 -14.60 -21.28
C ALA A 308 7.62 -14.18 -22.56
N ILE A 309 8.62 -13.30 -22.45
CA ILE A 309 9.37 -12.79 -23.60
C ILE A 309 10.56 -13.69 -23.95
N THR A 310 11.25 -14.23 -22.94
CA THR A 310 12.47 -15.03 -23.16
C THR A 310 12.22 -16.54 -23.25
N GLY A 311 11.04 -17.02 -22.84
CA GLY A 311 10.65 -18.42 -22.96
C GLY A 311 11.39 -19.39 -22.03
N ASN A 312 12.06 -18.90 -20.98
CA ASN A 312 12.71 -19.70 -19.94
C ASN A 312 11.86 -19.83 -18.67
#